data_AF-A0A7D5NZD1-F1
#
_entry.id   AF-A0A7D5NZD1-F1
#
_cell.length_a   1.000
_cell.length_b   1.000
_cell.length_c   1.000
_cell.angle_alpha   90.00
_cell.angle_beta   90.00
_cell.angle_gamma   90.00
#
_symmetry.space_group_name_H-M   'P 1'
#
loop_
_entity.id
_entity.type
_entity.pdbx_description
1 polymer ?
#
loop_
_entity_poly.entity_id
_entity_poly.type
_entity_poly.pdbx_seq_one_letter_code
_entity_poly.pdbx_strand_id
1 'polypeptide(L)'
;MKTVQLAPHEFNANLLFNDNGLAPFFGLDSAVKQAGGSRSEEFHADGQRWVARLSYQESNIVHPGGQTPQGTDFRIETIREYRIKVMRHPSEDSVGEQDFTAHVAPRWPGMKGEKGDGTRVEIPVPDGFGEGVNVRVKGSNIAFERYPQLLRRAAGVLGIATRYFEDPHPYSNIQDAERYARAHKDASGPVHARDGPLAAMGHLLESDRSGYRKVVQNDDDKRGRNLPGYYHTATLDASRVREAFPDHALPKEVKHYYAREALSVPDDHPLAHPKVGASLQASLLDDDETVRWRDLDRLQRELDQTVLSVLADAGLDVAPSDGHGPFVADAYFEPAVDEGGPDPIGLDLTRVEQSQESVVVRHLADGLSPVQWEAMETLVTDGGQVAPADIADVHGRHVESVRRALREMDDLVEREYSSVSLRSEYVAEMVHAAVDEAREGLERAVDATAKAMEAAERGLEETMSAFIAWAARHGVDVDDARDARMTLRFNATVASDVGESIREGFRVWTDAGMPEQRYREARVRFGDGSISDAWRFLNTG
;
A
#
# COMPACT_ATOMS: atom_id res chain seq x y z
N MET A 1 2.97 6.09 25.58
CA MET A 1 4.41 5.82 25.40
C MET A 1 5.07 7.09 24.90
N LYS A 2 6.41 7.20 24.96
CA LYS A 2 7.14 8.27 24.27
C LYS A 2 7.35 7.89 22.82
N THR A 3 7.02 8.74 21.87
CA THR A 3 7.21 8.50 20.43
C THR A 3 7.71 9.74 19.71
N VAL A 4 8.36 9.57 18.56
CA VAL A 4 8.76 10.67 17.68
C VAL A 4 7.52 11.47 17.24
N GLN A 5 7.61 12.79 17.29
CA GLN A 5 6.59 13.70 16.80
C GLN A 5 6.59 13.68 15.27
N LEU A 6 5.44 13.45 14.67
CA LEU A 6 5.26 13.48 13.23
C LEU A 6 4.91 14.87 12.75
N ALA A 7 5.40 15.24 11.56
CA ALA A 7 5.13 16.52 10.95
C ALA A 7 3.97 16.44 9.93
N PRO A 8 3.17 17.52 9.79
CA PRO A 8 2.21 17.65 8.69
C PRO A 8 2.97 17.87 7.37
N HIS A 9 2.52 17.25 6.29
CA HIS A 9 3.07 17.50 4.95
C HIS A 9 2.11 18.26 4.04
N GLU A 10 0.94 17.68 3.76
CA GLU A 10 -0.09 18.27 2.91
C GLU A 10 -1.43 18.35 3.65
N PHE A 11 -2.24 19.35 3.32
CA PHE A 11 -3.59 19.50 3.86
C PHE A 11 -4.51 20.23 2.88
N ASN A 12 -5.66 19.62 2.60
CA ASN A 12 -6.72 20.19 1.78
C ASN A 12 -8.06 20.09 2.51
N ALA A 13 -8.83 21.17 2.56
CA ALA A 13 -10.16 21.17 3.16
C ALA A 13 -11.10 22.17 2.47
N ASN A 14 -12.41 21.95 2.60
CA ASN A 14 -13.45 22.92 2.32
C ASN A 14 -14.01 23.43 3.64
N LEU A 15 -13.64 24.67 4.00
CA LEU A 15 -14.15 25.35 5.19
C LEU A 15 -15.34 26.22 4.78
N LEU A 16 -16.53 25.86 5.26
CA LEU A 16 -17.76 26.56 4.94
C LEU A 16 -18.08 27.57 6.03
N PHE A 17 -18.54 28.77 5.68
CA PHE A 17 -18.92 29.82 6.63
C PHE A 17 -20.24 30.47 6.18
N ASN A 18 -21.27 30.50 7.03
CA ASN A 18 -22.59 31.07 6.72
C ASN A 18 -23.15 32.03 7.78
N ASP A 19 -22.53 32.17 8.96
CA ASP A 19 -23.01 33.06 10.03
C ASP A 19 -23.19 34.52 9.60
N ASN A 20 -22.49 34.94 8.56
CA ASN A 20 -22.54 36.30 8.01
C ASN A 20 -23.08 36.33 6.57
N GLY A 21 -23.75 35.26 6.11
CA GLY A 21 -24.24 35.15 4.73
C GLY A 21 -23.13 35.40 3.70
N LEU A 22 -23.45 36.18 2.66
CA LEU A 22 -22.50 36.57 1.61
C LEU A 22 -21.57 37.75 2.00
N ALA A 23 -21.64 38.29 3.21
CA ALA A 23 -20.80 39.41 3.63
C ALA A 23 -19.28 39.15 3.53
N PRO A 24 -18.75 37.93 3.80
CA PRO A 24 -17.34 37.63 3.56
C PRO A 24 -16.94 37.81 2.09
N PHE A 25 -17.79 37.36 1.17
CA PHE A 25 -17.56 37.48 -0.27
C PHE A 25 -17.54 38.96 -0.71
N PHE A 26 -18.51 39.75 -0.25
CA PHE A 26 -18.55 41.20 -0.54
C PHE A 26 -17.38 41.97 0.10
N GLY A 27 -16.94 41.55 1.28
CA GLY A 27 -15.76 42.11 1.95
C GLY A 27 -14.48 41.89 1.13
N LEU A 28 -14.30 40.69 0.57
CA LEU A 28 -13.18 40.36 -0.31
C LEU A 28 -13.22 41.19 -1.60
N ASP A 29 -14.38 41.32 -2.24
CA ASP A 29 -14.57 42.17 -3.42
C ASP A 29 -14.15 43.62 -3.15
N SER A 30 -14.65 44.18 -2.05
CA SER A 30 -14.32 45.54 -1.65
C SER A 30 -12.83 45.71 -1.39
N ALA A 31 -12.20 44.79 -0.66
CA ALA A 31 -10.78 44.83 -0.33
C ALA A 31 -9.91 44.73 -1.60
N VAL A 32 -10.25 43.87 -2.56
CA VAL A 32 -9.55 43.76 -3.84
C VAL A 32 -9.68 45.06 -4.65
N LYS A 33 -10.88 45.63 -4.75
CA LYS A 33 -11.11 46.87 -5.49
C LYS A 33 -10.35 48.05 -4.87
N GLN A 34 -10.36 48.17 -3.55
CA GLN A 34 -9.60 49.19 -2.82
C GLN A 34 -8.08 49.05 -3.04
N ALA A 35 -7.60 47.82 -3.17
CA ALA A 35 -6.20 47.53 -3.46
C ALA A 35 -5.79 47.72 -4.93
N GLY A 36 -6.72 48.06 -5.83
CA GLY A 36 -6.43 48.09 -7.27
C GLY A 36 -6.14 46.70 -7.87
N GLY A 37 -6.62 45.63 -7.23
CA GLY A 37 -6.57 44.25 -7.74
C GLY A 37 -5.82 43.25 -6.86
N SER A 38 -4.73 43.65 -6.19
CA SER A 38 -4.00 42.76 -5.27
C SER A 38 -3.31 43.58 -4.18
N ARG A 39 -3.20 43.00 -2.98
CA ARG A 39 -2.40 43.56 -1.88
C ARG A 39 -1.70 42.43 -1.12
N SER A 40 -0.57 42.76 -0.51
CA SER A 40 0.17 41.88 0.38
C SER A 40 0.45 42.59 1.70
N GLU A 41 0.35 41.89 2.81
CA GLU A 41 0.56 42.41 4.15
C GLU A 41 1.28 41.38 5.03
N GLU A 42 2.09 41.85 5.96
CA GLU A 42 2.75 41.01 6.95
C GLU A 42 1.90 40.92 8.23
N PHE A 43 1.96 39.77 8.90
CA PHE A 43 1.36 39.58 10.21
C PHE A 43 2.15 38.59 11.07
N HIS A 44 1.87 38.60 12.37
CA HIS A 44 2.47 37.66 13.32
C HIS A 44 1.43 36.68 13.86
N ALA A 45 1.83 35.43 13.99
CA ALA A 45 1.05 34.36 14.63
C ALA A 45 1.97 33.46 15.44
N ASP A 46 1.71 33.33 16.74
CA ASP A 46 2.46 32.43 17.64
C ASP A 46 3.98 32.62 17.60
N GLY A 47 4.43 33.89 17.57
CA GLY A 47 5.85 34.24 17.48
C GLY A 47 6.47 34.08 16.09
N GLN A 48 5.68 33.72 15.08
CA GLN A 48 6.10 33.47 13.71
C GLN A 48 5.64 34.61 12.78
N ARG A 49 6.46 34.99 11.80
CA ARG A 49 6.11 35.99 10.78
C ARG A 49 5.52 35.34 9.54
N TRP A 50 4.44 35.92 9.04
CA TRP A 50 3.69 35.45 7.88
C TRP A 50 3.41 36.60 6.93
N VAL A 51 3.23 36.26 5.65
CA VAL A 51 2.78 37.17 4.60
C VAL A 51 1.43 36.69 4.10
N ALA A 52 0.45 37.57 4.08
CA ALA A 52 -0.86 37.36 3.46
C ALA A 52 -0.92 38.13 2.14
N ARG A 53 -1.37 37.48 1.06
CA ARG A 53 -1.60 38.11 -0.25
C ARG A 53 -3.02 37.86 -0.71
N LEU A 54 -3.73 38.93 -1.01
CA LEU A 54 -5.06 38.92 -1.61
C LEU A 54 -4.95 39.08 -3.13
N SER A 55 -5.67 38.24 -3.87
CA SER A 55 -5.84 38.32 -5.32
C SER A 55 -7.19 37.77 -5.73
N TYR A 56 -7.48 37.76 -7.03
CA TYR A 56 -8.74 37.23 -7.58
C TYR A 56 -8.52 36.51 -8.92
N GLN A 57 -9.53 35.77 -9.36
CA GLN A 57 -9.61 35.12 -10.66
C GLN A 57 -10.98 35.34 -11.30
N GLU A 58 -11.09 35.09 -12.60
CA GLU A 58 -12.39 34.95 -13.27
C GLU A 58 -13.19 33.82 -12.62
N SER A 59 -14.50 34.02 -12.50
CA SER A 59 -15.42 32.99 -12.03
C SER A 59 -16.25 32.45 -13.18
N ASN A 60 -16.60 31.18 -13.09
CA ASN A 60 -17.59 30.57 -13.97
C ASN A 60 -19.00 30.53 -13.34
N ILE A 61 -19.19 31.18 -12.20
CA ILE A 61 -20.48 31.26 -11.50
C ILE A 61 -21.45 32.12 -12.31
N VAL A 62 -22.65 31.61 -12.54
CA VAL A 62 -23.74 32.36 -13.18
C VAL A 62 -24.24 33.43 -12.22
N HIS A 63 -24.26 34.67 -12.70
CA HIS A 63 -24.72 35.83 -11.93
C HIS A 63 -26.19 35.65 -11.46
N PRO A 64 -26.51 35.85 -10.16
CA PRO A 64 -27.86 35.61 -9.63
C PRO A 64 -28.89 36.67 -10.07
N GLY A 65 -28.42 37.80 -10.60
CA GLY A 65 -29.22 38.99 -10.86
C GLY A 65 -28.98 40.03 -9.77
N GLY A 66 -29.88 41.00 -9.62
CA GLY A 66 -29.75 42.03 -8.58
C GLY A 66 -29.96 41.50 -7.16
N GLN A 67 -30.53 40.30 -6.99
CA GLN A 67 -30.70 39.64 -5.71
C GLN A 67 -30.51 38.13 -5.86
N THR A 68 -30.07 37.47 -4.79
CA THR A 68 -30.07 36.01 -4.70
C THR A 68 -31.51 35.47 -4.54
N PRO A 69 -31.74 34.15 -4.74
CA PRO A 69 -33.04 33.54 -4.49
C PRO A 69 -33.56 33.71 -3.05
N GLN A 70 -32.67 33.91 -2.07
CA GLN A 70 -33.06 34.16 -0.68
C GLN A 70 -33.21 35.65 -0.34
N GLY A 71 -33.05 36.55 -1.31
CA GLY A 71 -33.32 37.98 -1.19
C GLY A 71 -32.12 38.86 -0.84
N THR A 72 -30.90 38.33 -0.81
CA THR A 72 -29.69 39.11 -0.57
C THR A 72 -29.37 39.98 -1.77
N ASP A 73 -29.24 41.28 -1.56
CA ASP A 73 -28.86 42.25 -2.58
C ASP A 73 -27.48 41.94 -3.17
N PHE A 74 -27.39 41.86 -4.49
CA PHE A 74 -26.19 41.43 -5.21
C PHE A 74 -25.82 42.48 -6.27
N ARG A 75 -24.91 43.40 -5.88
CA ARG A 75 -24.50 44.55 -6.71
C ARG A 75 -23.19 44.34 -7.48
N ILE A 76 -22.56 43.17 -7.35
CA ILE A 76 -21.30 42.87 -8.04
C ILE A 76 -21.61 42.48 -9.48
N GLU A 77 -21.31 43.35 -10.44
CA GLU A 77 -21.62 43.13 -11.87
C GLU A 77 -20.88 41.94 -12.48
N THR A 78 -19.61 41.75 -12.12
CA THR A 78 -18.77 40.63 -12.60
C THR A 78 -18.31 39.81 -11.42
N ILE A 79 -18.80 38.57 -11.32
CA ILE A 79 -18.40 37.67 -10.25
C ILE A 79 -16.94 37.28 -10.44
N ARG A 80 -16.15 37.51 -9.38
CA ARG A 80 -14.78 37.04 -9.24
C ARG A 80 -14.72 36.06 -8.08
N GLU A 81 -13.73 35.18 -8.12
CA GLU A 81 -13.40 34.36 -6.95
C GLU A 81 -12.09 34.85 -6.37
N TYR A 82 -11.99 34.82 -5.05
CA TYR A 82 -10.90 35.48 -4.33
C TYR A 82 -9.93 34.45 -3.78
N ARG A 83 -8.66 34.82 -3.71
CA ARG A 83 -7.61 33.99 -3.13
C ARG A 83 -6.88 34.77 -2.06
N ILE A 84 -6.76 34.17 -0.89
CA ILE A 84 -5.84 34.60 0.16
C ILE A 84 -4.72 33.56 0.21
N LYS A 85 -3.53 33.93 -0.25
CA LYS A 85 -2.31 33.14 -0.06
C LYS A 85 -1.70 33.56 1.27
N VAL A 86 -1.44 32.61 2.15
CA VAL A 86 -0.74 32.82 3.41
C VAL A 86 0.53 32.01 3.37
N MET A 87 1.67 32.63 3.57
CA MET A 87 2.97 31.96 3.49
C MET A 87 3.86 32.40 4.62
N ARG A 88 4.70 31.49 5.11
CA ARG A 88 5.71 31.85 6.09
C ARG A 88 6.62 32.93 5.51
N HIS A 89 7.02 33.89 6.34
CA HIS A 89 7.87 34.98 5.85
C HIS A 89 9.20 34.41 5.31
N PRO A 90 9.69 34.81 4.12
CA PRO A 90 10.87 34.21 3.49
C PRO A 90 12.15 34.25 4.32
N SER A 91 12.24 35.15 5.31
CA SER A 91 13.38 35.18 6.24
C SER A 91 13.31 34.13 7.35
N GLU A 92 12.18 33.45 7.52
CA GLU A 92 11.96 32.38 8.52
C GLU A 92 11.71 31.01 7.87
N ASP A 93 11.41 30.99 6.57
CA ASP A 93 11.31 29.78 5.77
C ASP A 93 12.11 29.97 4.47
N SER A 94 13.35 29.50 4.48
CA SER A 94 14.24 29.58 3.32
C SER A 94 13.90 28.58 2.22
N VAL A 95 13.13 27.54 2.53
CA VAL A 95 12.70 26.52 1.56
C VAL A 95 11.44 27.00 0.83
N GLY A 96 10.55 27.71 1.52
CA GLY A 96 9.39 28.38 0.93
C GLY A 96 8.20 27.46 0.67
N GLU A 97 8.05 26.40 1.47
CA GLU A 97 6.99 25.39 1.35
C GLU A 97 6.09 25.32 2.60
N GLN A 98 6.23 26.25 3.55
CA GLN A 98 5.27 26.43 4.64
C GLN A 98 4.23 27.50 4.26
N ASP A 99 3.18 27.07 3.57
CA ASP A 99 2.14 27.99 3.08
C ASP A 99 0.78 27.31 2.86
N PHE A 100 -0.25 28.14 2.62
CA PHE A 100 -1.51 27.67 2.06
C PHE A 100 -2.19 28.74 1.20
N THR A 101 -3.05 28.30 0.29
CA THR A 101 -3.97 29.14 -0.47
C THR A 101 -5.40 28.86 -0.06
N ALA A 102 -6.12 29.89 0.40
CA ALA A 102 -7.55 29.86 0.64
C ALA A 102 -8.28 30.45 -0.58
N HIS A 103 -8.98 29.60 -1.33
CA HIS A 103 -9.83 30.00 -2.44
C HIS A 103 -11.27 30.18 -1.96
N VAL A 104 -11.76 31.42 -2.00
CA VAL A 104 -13.07 31.81 -1.47
C VAL A 104 -14.06 32.00 -2.60
N ALA A 105 -15.11 31.20 -2.60
CA ALA A 105 -16.22 31.27 -3.55
C ALA A 105 -17.56 31.39 -2.80
N PRO A 106 -18.51 32.18 -3.31
CA PRO A 106 -19.81 32.33 -2.67
C PRO A 106 -20.67 31.08 -2.85
N ARG A 107 -21.65 30.90 -1.98
CA ARG A 107 -22.62 29.80 -2.01
C ARG A 107 -24.01 30.32 -1.67
N TRP A 108 -25.00 29.92 -2.46
CA TRP A 108 -26.42 30.17 -2.20
C TRP A 108 -27.26 29.03 -2.83
N PRO A 109 -28.46 28.72 -2.32
CA PRO A 109 -29.27 27.63 -2.86
C PRO A 109 -29.64 27.86 -4.34
N GLY A 110 -29.56 26.80 -5.15
CA GLY A 110 -29.86 26.83 -6.59
C GLY A 110 -28.82 27.55 -7.45
N MET A 111 -27.63 27.81 -6.90
CA MET A 111 -26.51 28.43 -7.61
C MET A 111 -26.03 27.57 -8.79
N LYS A 112 -25.69 28.22 -9.91
CA LYS A 112 -25.22 27.54 -11.12
C LYS A 112 -23.82 28.01 -11.52
N GLY A 113 -23.04 27.11 -12.09
CA GLY A 113 -21.81 27.40 -12.80
C GLY A 113 -21.98 27.09 -14.29
N GLU A 114 -21.19 27.77 -15.12
CA GLU A 114 -21.09 27.55 -16.56
C GLU A 114 -19.80 26.79 -16.87
N LYS A 115 -19.88 25.77 -17.74
CA LYS A 115 -18.72 25.03 -18.25
C LYS A 115 -18.16 25.72 -19.49
N GLY A 116 -16.97 25.30 -19.92
CA GLY A 116 -16.32 25.85 -21.13
C GLY A 116 -17.10 25.64 -22.43
N ASP A 117 -18.06 24.70 -22.46
CA ASP A 117 -18.98 24.45 -23.57
C ASP A 117 -20.28 25.25 -23.48
N GLY A 118 -20.41 26.15 -22.50
CA GLY A 118 -21.60 26.96 -22.22
C GLY A 118 -22.71 26.21 -21.47
N THR A 119 -22.54 24.93 -21.15
CA THR A 119 -23.53 24.19 -20.36
C THR A 119 -23.54 24.65 -18.92
N ARG A 120 -24.75 24.75 -18.33
CA ARG A 120 -24.92 25.17 -16.95
C ARG A 120 -25.15 23.97 -16.05
N VAL A 121 -24.41 23.90 -14.97
CA VAL A 121 -24.54 22.88 -13.93
C VAL A 121 -24.86 23.55 -12.60
N GLU A 122 -25.67 22.90 -11.79
CA GLU A 122 -25.88 23.34 -10.42
C GLU A 122 -24.60 23.09 -9.61
N ILE A 123 -24.22 24.07 -8.80
CA ILE A 123 -23.13 23.95 -7.84
C ILE A 123 -23.76 23.47 -6.53
N PRO A 124 -23.42 22.26 -6.04
CA PRO A 124 -24.03 21.74 -4.83
C PRO A 124 -23.82 22.68 -3.63
N VAL A 125 -24.93 22.98 -2.94
CA VAL A 125 -24.95 23.68 -1.65
C VAL A 125 -25.68 22.77 -0.67
N PRO A 126 -25.08 22.40 0.47
CA PRO A 126 -25.73 21.51 1.41
C PRO A 126 -27.07 22.04 1.91
N ASP A 127 -28.06 21.16 2.06
CA ASP A 127 -29.36 21.52 2.60
C ASP A 127 -29.23 22.11 4.02
N GLY A 128 -29.95 23.21 4.25
CA GLY A 128 -29.87 23.96 5.51
C GLY A 128 -28.66 24.87 5.65
N PHE A 129 -27.70 24.86 4.72
CA PHE A 129 -26.55 25.79 4.75
C PHE A 129 -26.97 27.24 4.51
N GLY A 130 -27.96 27.48 3.62
CA GLY A 130 -28.38 28.81 3.22
C GLY A 130 -27.31 29.52 2.37
N GLU A 131 -27.03 30.78 2.72
CA GLU A 131 -26.04 31.61 2.05
C GLU A 131 -24.73 31.71 2.82
N GLY A 132 -23.61 31.72 2.11
CA GLY A 132 -22.30 31.76 2.74
C GLY A 132 -21.15 31.73 1.75
N VAL A 133 -19.99 31.32 2.23
CA VAL A 133 -18.81 31.07 1.40
C VAL A 133 -18.27 29.66 1.62
N ASN A 134 -17.76 29.06 0.54
CA ASN A 134 -16.84 27.94 0.63
C ASN A 134 -15.41 28.47 0.50
N VAL A 135 -14.57 28.16 1.48
CA VAL A 135 -13.13 28.42 1.46
C VAL A 135 -12.41 27.10 1.25
N ARG A 136 -12.01 26.84 0.00
CA ARG A 136 -11.15 25.70 -0.32
C ARG A 136 -9.71 26.05 0.05
N VAL A 137 -9.20 25.44 1.12
CA VAL A 137 -7.80 25.56 1.53
C VAL A 137 -6.96 24.44 0.92
N LYS A 138 -5.77 24.80 0.45
CA LYS A 138 -4.72 23.88 0.04
C LYS A 138 -3.39 24.38 0.57
N GLY A 139 -2.68 23.58 1.34
CA GLY A 139 -1.38 24.00 1.87
C GLY A 139 -0.51 22.85 2.30
N SER A 140 0.64 23.21 2.83
CA SER A 140 1.69 22.27 3.21
C SER A 140 2.45 22.73 4.45
N ASN A 141 2.98 21.75 5.18
CA ASN A 141 3.90 21.94 6.31
C ASN A 141 3.38 22.89 7.42
N ILE A 142 2.07 22.89 7.64
CA ILE A 142 1.37 23.67 8.69
C ILE A 142 0.49 22.70 9.48
N ALA A 143 0.51 22.81 10.82
CA ALA A 143 -0.38 22.02 11.67
C ALA A 143 -1.85 22.28 11.31
N PHE A 144 -2.63 21.20 11.17
CA PHE A 144 -3.93 21.24 10.50
C PHE A 144 -4.91 22.22 11.16
N GLU A 145 -4.92 22.29 12.48
CA GLU A 145 -5.77 23.15 13.30
C GLU A 145 -5.45 24.66 13.13
N ARG A 146 -4.27 25.00 12.61
CA ARG A 146 -3.84 26.40 12.44
C ARG A 146 -4.41 27.07 11.20
N TYR A 147 -4.95 26.32 10.24
CA TYR A 147 -5.43 26.88 8.96
C TYR A 147 -6.52 27.95 9.16
N PRO A 148 -7.61 27.71 9.91
CA PRO A 148 -8.62 28.75 10.18
C PRO A 148 -8.04 29.95 10.94
N GLN A 149 -7.15 29.71 11.91
CA GLN A 149 -6.55 30.75 12.74
C GLN A 149 -5.67 31.70 11.92
N LEU A 150 -4.83 31.15 11.05
CA LEU A 150 -3.99 31.91 10.13
C LEU A 150 -4.83 32.65 9.09
N LEU A 151 -5.87 32.00 8.54
CA LEU A 151 -6.80 32.64 7.60
C LEU A 151 -7.49 33.85 8.23
N ARG A 152 -7.96 33.71 9.47
CA ARG A 152 -8.61 34.79 10.23
C ARG A 152 -7.68 35.98 10.44
N ARG A 153 -6.41 35.73 10.82
CA ARG A 153 -5.41 36.80 10.99
C ARG A 153 -5.06 37.47 9.66
N ALA A 154 -4.85 36.66 8.62
CA ALA A 154 -4.59 37.14 7.26
C ALA A 154 -5.73 38.05 6.76
N ALA A 155 -6.99 37.64 6.95
CA ALA A 155 -8.15 38.46 6.61
C ALA A 155 -8.10 39.83 7.30
N GLY A 156 -7.77 39.86 8.59
CA GLY A 156 -7.68 41.09 9.37
C GLY A 156 -6.68 42.11 8.81
N VAL A 157 -5.45 41.69 8.52
CA VAL A 157 -4.44 42.59 7.93
C VAL A 157 -4.79 43.01 6.50
N LEU A 158 -5.49 42.17 5.76
CA LEU A 158 -5.98 42.46 4.40
C LEU A 158 -7.22 43.37 4.39
N GLY A 159 -7.71 43.83 5.55
CA GLY A 159 -8.86 44.73 5.67
C GLY A 159 -10.22 44.04 5.58
N ILE A 160 -10.26 42.72 5.79
CA ILE A 160 -11.47 41.91 5.80
C ILE A 160 -11.81 41.57 7.25
N ALA A 161 -13.10 41.61 7.62
CA ALA A 161 -13.49 41.38 9.00
C ALA A 161 -13.14 39.95 9.46
N THR A 162 -12.42 39.83 10.56
CA THR A 162 -11.92 38.54 11.08
C THR A 162 -13.04 37.59 11.49
N ARG A 163 -14.17 38.12 11.97
CA ARG A 163 -15.38 37.34 12.33
C ARG A 163 -15.95 36.50 11.18
N TYR A 164 -15.59 36.80 9.94
CA TYR A 164 -16.06 36.06 8.76
C TYR A 164 -15.47 34.65 8.66
N PHE A 165 -14.34 34.39 9.34
CA PHE A 165 -13.61 33.13 9.27
C PHE A 165 -13.32 32.58 10.68
N GLU A 166 -14.26 32.79 11.62
CA GLU A 166 -14.10 32.41 13.01
C GLU A 166 -14.39 30.92 13.22
N ASP A 167 -15.64 30.51 12.97
CA ASP A 167 -16.11 29.15 13.19
C ASP A 167 -16.54 28.48 11.88
N PRO A 168 -15.82 27.45 11.40
CA PRO A 168 -16.26 26.68 10.26
C PRO A 168 -17.59 25.98 10.55
N HIS A 169 -18.52 26.05 9.60
CA HIS A 169 -19.82 25.37 9.65
C HIS A 169 -19.63 23.85 9.79
N PRO A 170 -20.53 23.11 10.48
CA PRO A 170 -20.42 21.65 10.69
C PRO A 170 -20.29 20.81 9.41
N TYR A 171 -20.71 21.33 8.26
CA TYR A 171 -20.57 20.66 6.95
C TYR A 171 -19.19 20.81 6.31
N SER A 172 -18.30 21.61 6.91
CA SER A 172 -16.90 21.70 6.50
C SER A 172 -16.26 20.32 6.50
N ASN A 173 -15.41 20.05 5.50
CA ASN A 173 -14.84 18.73 5.28
C ASN A 173 -13.36 18.80 4.92
N ILE A 174 -12.65 17.74 5.27
CA ILE A 174 -11.25 17.52 4.93
C ILE A 174 -11.23 16.65 3.67
N GLN A 175 -10.32 16.96 2.77
CA GLN A 175 -10.19 16.30 1.46
C GLN A 175 -8.84 15.60 1.33
N ASP A 176 -7.85 16.06 2.07
CA ASP A 176 -6.51 15.50 2.08
C ASP A 176 -5.79 15.94 3.35
N ALA A 177 -4.96 15.06 3.89
CA ALA A 177 -4.12 15.31 5.05
C ALA A 177 -3.01 14.28 5.07
N GLU A 178 -1.76 14.70 5.21
CA GLU A 178 -0.60 13.80 5.32
C GLU A 178 0.23 14.10 6.56
N ARG A 179 0.62 13.04 7.27
CA ARG A 179 1.58 13.06 8.38
C ARG A 179 2.80 12.22 8.01
N TYR A 180 3.99 12.65 8.41
CA TYR A 180 5.22 11.94 8.07
C TYR A 180 6.31 12.03 9.15
N ALA A 181 7.22 11.07 9.10
CA ALA A 181 8.57 11.16 9.64
C ALA A 181 9.58 11.07 8.50
N ARG A 182 10.74 11.70 8.65
CA ARG A 182 11.87 11.52 7.73
C ARG A 182 12.83 10.49 8.31
N ALA A 183 12.83 9.30 7.70
CA ALA A 183 13.71 8.21 8.11
C ALA A 183 15.08 8.37 7.43
N HIS A 184 16.15 7.99 8.13
CA HIS A 184 17.47 7.91 7.52
C HIS A 184 17.47 6.83 6.43
N LYS A 185 18.01 7.15 5.25
CA LYS A 185 18.00 6.25 4.08
C LYS A 185 18.50 4.83 4.40
N ASP A 186 19.58 4.72 5.16
CA ASP A 186 20.18 3.43 5.56
C ASP A 186 19.35 2.65 6.59
N ALA A 187 18.44 3.31 7.30
CA ALA A 187 17.53 2.67 8.26
C ALA A 187 16.16 2.35 7.64
N SER A 188 15.81 2.98 6.53
CA SER A 188 14.45 2.95 5.96
C SER A 188 14.14 1.72 5.10
N GLY A 189 15.18 0.96 4.71
CA GLY A 189 15.06 -0.23 3.85
C GLY A 189 13.97 -1.23 4.27
N PRO A 190 13.90 -1.62 5.56
CA PRO A 190 12.88 -2.56 6.05
C PRO A 190 11.43 -2.11 5.81
N VAL A 191 11.14 -0.81 5.72
CA VAL A 191 9.77 -0.31 5.49
C VAL A 191 9.22 -0.75 4.13
N HIS A 192 10.09 -0.78 3.12
CA HIS A 192 9.75 -1.10 1.73
C HIS A 192 10.38 -2.42 1.25
N ALA A 193 10.86 -3.25 2.17
CA ALA A 193 11.36 -4.58 1.87
C ALA A 193 10.22 -5.47 1.35
N ARG A 194 10.58 -6.59 0.70
CA ARG A 194 9.59 -7.54 0.16
C ARG A 194 8.70 -8.17 1.24
N ASP A 195 9.25 -8.29 2.45
CA ASP A 195 8.60 -8.75 3.68
C ASP A 195 8.30 -7.59 4.63
N GLY A 196 8.46 -6.34 4.17
CA GLY A 196 8.22 -5.14 4.96
C GLY A 196 6.73 -4.77 5.06
N PRO A 197 6.38 -3.83 5.96
CA PRO A 197 4.98 -3.46 6.22
C PRO A 197 4.22 -2.96 4.98
N LEU A 198 4.88 -2.27 4.04
CA LEU A 198 4.22 -1.83 2.80
C LEU A 198 3.85 -3.00 1.89
N ALA A 199 4.72 -4.00 1.77
CA ALA A 199 4.45 -5.21 1.00
C ALA A 199 3.37 -6.07 1.68
N ALA A 200 3.47 -6.25 3.00
CA ALA A 200 2.50 -6.99 3.79
C ALA A 200 1.09 -6.35 3.79
N MET A 201 0.99 -5.02 3.84
CA MET A 201 -0.28 -4.32 3.60
C MET A 201 -0.77 -4.53 2.16
N GLY A 202 0.12 -4.63 1.17
CA GLY A 202 -0.22 -5.05 -0.18
C GLY A 202 -0.86 -6.44 -0.21
N HIS A 203 -0.31 -7.40 0.52
CA HIS A 203 -0.84 -8.77 0.62
C HIS A 203 -2.20 -8.86 1.30
N LEU A 204 -2.50 -7.99 2.29
CA LEU A 204 -3.88 -7.90 2.82
C LEU A 204 -4.90 -7.62 1.69
N LEU A 205 -4.51 -6.78 0.72
CA LEU A 205 -5.34 -6.41 -0.43
C LEU A 205 -5.52 -7.53 -1.46
N GLU A 206 -4.82 -8.66 -1.30
CA GLU A 206 -4.84 -9.80 -2.21
C GLU A 206 -5.92 -10.83 -1.86
N SER A 207 -6.54 -10.74 -0.67
CA SER A 207 -7.53 -11.69 -0.17
C SER A 207 -8.96 -11.47 -0.70
N ASP A 208 -9.31 -10.27 -1.15
CA ASP A 208 -10.66 -9.94 -1.62
C ASP A 208 -10.64 -9.28 -3.00
N ARG A 209 -11.36 -9.85 -3.97
CA ARG A 209 -11.43 -9.34 -5.35
C ARG A 209 -12.39 -8.16 -5.54
N SER A 210 -12.95 -7.61 -4.46
CA SER A 210 -13.84 -6.45 -4.45
C SER A 210 -13.24 -5.25 -3.72
N GLY A 211 -13.48 -4.03 -4.22
CA GLY A 211 -12.98 -2.78 -3.64
C GLY A 211 -11.77 -2.18 -4.37
N TYR A 212 -11.20 -1.09 -3.86
CA TYR A 212 -10.06 -0.41 -4.48
C TYR A 212 -8.77 -0.77 -3.74
N ARG A 213 -7.79 -1.27 -4.49
CA ARG A 213 -6.44 -1.53 -4.01
C ARG A 213 -5.43 -0.88 -4.94
N LYS A 214 -4.35 -0.37 -4.35
CA LYS A 214 -3.22 0.16 -5.10
C LYS A 214 -1.94 -0.09 -4.31
N VAL A 215 -1.05 -0.86 -4.93
CA VAL A 215 0.34 -1.01 -4.52
C VAL A 215 1.21 -0.38 -5.60
N VAL A 216 2.16 0.43 -5.19
CA VAL A 216 3.19 0.97 -6.10
C VAL A 216 4.54 0.60 -5.52
N GLN A 217 5.42 0.05 -6.34
CA GLN A 217 6.81 -0.24 -5.99
C GLN A 217 7.67 0.27 -7.13
N ASN A 218 8.23 1.47 -6.96
CA ASN A 218 9.15 2.05 -7.92
C ASN A 218 10.51 2.27 -7.24
N ASP A 219 11.53 1.59 -7.77
CA ASP A 219 12.92 1.63 -7.29
C ASP A 219 13.82 2.49 -8.17
N ASP A 220 13.26 3.22 -9.13
CA ASP A 220 14.02 4.14 -9.99
C ASP A 220 13.52 5.58 -9.82
N ASP A 221 14.46 6.53 -9.74
CA ASP A 221 14.15 7.95 -9.71
C ASP A 221 13.52 8.42 -11.04
N LYS A 222 13.07 9.68 -11.10
CA LYS A 222 12.44 10.25 -12.33
C LYS A 222 13.39 10.32 -13.55
N ARG A 223 14.65 9.93 -13.41
CA ARG A 223 15.66 9.86 -14.48
C ARG A 223 16.09 8.41 -14.79
N GLY A 224 15.43 7.41 -14.20
CA GLY A 224 15.77 6.00 -14.40
C GLY A 224 17.03 5.56 -13.66
N ARG A 225 17.46 6.30 -12.63
CA ARG A 225 18.59 5.91 -11.78
C ARG A 225 18.05 5.09 -10.62
N ASN A 226 18.63 3.92 -10.40
CA ASN A 226 18.23 3.05 -9.32
C ASN A 226 18.43 3.71 -7.95
N LEU A 227 17.36 3.74 -7.17
CA LEU A 227 17.25 4.20 -5.80
C LEU A 227 16.15 3.36 -5.14
N PRO A 228 16.49 2.23 -4.50
CA PRO A 228 15.52 1.35 -3.86
C PRO A 228 14.61 2.11 -2.89
N GLY A 229 13.32 1.82 -2.95
CA GLY A 229 12.33 2.56 -2.18
C GLY A 229 12.07 3.98 -2.72
N TYR A 230 12.39 4.28 -3.99
CA TYR A 230 12.20 5.64 -4.53
C TYR A 230 10.76 6.15 -4.31
N TYR A 231 9.78 5.30 -4.61
CA TYR A 231 8.37 5.55 -4.34
C TYR A 231 7.60 4.24 -4.16
N HIS A 232 7.34 3.88 -2.90
CA HIS A 232 6.58 2.69 -2.51
C HIS A 232 5.33 3.08 -1.73
N THR A 233 4.15 2.58 -2.14
CA THR A 233 2.89 2.88 -1.45
C THR A 233 1.96 1.69 -1.38
N ALA A 234 1.13 1.68 -0.33
CA ALA A 234 -0.02 0.79 -0.19
C ALA A 234 -1.25 1.62 0.19
N THR A 235 -2.32 1.51 -0.59
CA THR A 235 -3.59 2.20 -0.34
C THR A 235 -4.63 1.25 0.21
N LEU A 236 -5.13 1.56 1.42
CA LEU A 236 -6.20 0.84 2.10
C LEU A 236 -7.50 1.67 2.02
N ASP A 237 -8.58 1.04 1.55
CA ASP A 237 -9.92 1.62 1.59
C ASP A 237 -10.54 1.55 3.01
N ALA A 238 -11.77 2.04 3.17
CA ALA A 238 -12.47 2.09 4.46
C ALA A 238 -12.72 0.70 5.07
N SER A 239 -12.79 -0.36 4.26
CA SER A 239 -12.98 -1.73 4.74
C SER A 239 -11.66 -2.31 5.22
N ARG A 240 -10.62 -2.23 4.38
CA ARG A 240 -9.30 -2.85 4.61
C ARG A 240 -8.47 -2.16 5.66
N VAL A 241 -8.68 -0.87 5.89
CA VAL A 241 -7.97 -0.15 6.95
C VAL A 241 -8.15 -0.83 8.30
N ARG A 242 -9.29 -1.50 8.55
CA ARG A 242 -9.56 -2.22 9.80
C ARG A 242 -8.84 -3.55 9.93
N GLU A 243 -8.42 -4.15 8.82
CA GLU A 243 -7.63 -5.39 8.87
C GLU A 243 -6.21 -5.10 9.35
N ALA A 244 -5.59 -4.04 8.81
CA ALA A 244 -4.28 -3.58 9.26
C ALA A 244 -4.34 -2.81 10.59
N PHE A 245 -5.41 -2.04 10.81
CA PHE A 245 -5.60 -1.15 11.95
C PHE A 245 -7.02 -1.27 12.52
N PRO A 246 -7.29 -2.23 13.42
CA PRO A 246 -8.64 -2.58 13.88
C PRO A 246 -9.52 -1.42 14.38
N ASP A 247 -8.92 -0.41 15.00
CA ASP A 247 -9.64 0.75 15.55
C ASP A 247 -9.78 1.93 14.57
N HIS A 248 -9.36 1.78 13.31
CA HIS A 248 -9.40 2.84 12.30
C HIS A 248 -10.66 2.74 11.44
N ALA A 249 -10.97 3.82 10.71
CA ALA A 249 -11.97 3.73 9.64
C ALA A 249 -11.67 4.59 8.42
N LEU A 250 -10.68 5.48 8.48
CA LEU A 250 -10.42 6.39 7.38
C LEU A 250 -9.58 5.69 6.31
N PRO A 251 -9.98 5.72 5.01
CA PRO A 251 -9.12 5.27 3.93
C PRO A 251 -7.81 6.04 3.92
N LYS A 252 -6.68 5.34 3.72
CA LYS A 252 -5.37 5.98 3.71
C LYS A 252 -4.38 5.30 2.78
N GLU A 253 -3.46 6.10 2.25
CA GLU A 253 -2.28 5.62 1.54
C GLU A 253 -1.07 5.77 2.46
N VAL A 254 -0.41 4.66 2.75
CA VAL A 254 0.90 4.61 3.42
C VAL A 254 1.98 4.69 2.37
N LYS A 255 3.02 5.49 2.63
CA LYS A 255 4.04 5.85 1.65
C LYS A 255 5.44 5.75 2.26
N HIS A 256 6.37 5.24 1.48
CA HIS A 256 7.81 5.49 1.60
C HIS A 256 8.26 6.14 0.29
N TYR A 257 8.88 7.33 0.37
CA TYR A 257 9.26 8.06 -0.84
C TYR A 257 10.43 9.01 -0.66
N TYR A 258 11.23 9.12 -1.72
CA TYR A 258 12.30 10.10 -1.83
C TYR A 258 11.83 11.37 -2.54
N ALA A 259 12.45 12.50 -2.19
CA ALA A 259 12.36 13.71 -2.99
C ALA A 259 12.93 13.45 -4.39
N ARG A 260 12.42 14.18 -5.40
CA ARG A 260 12.90 14.07 -6.79
C ARG A 260 14.41 14.33 -6.90
N GLU A 261 14.93 15.19 -6.05
CA GLU A 261 16.32 15.64 -6.03
C GLU A 261 17.24 14.75 -5.20
N ALA A 262 16.77 13.67 -4.57
CA ALA A 262 17.52 12.90 -3.58
C ALA A 262 18.94 12.49 -4.02
N LEU A 263 19.10 11.92 -5.22
CA LEU A 263 20.41 11.53 -5.78
C LEU A 263 21.25 12.71 -6.30
N SER A 264 20.76 13.95 -6.18
CA SER A 264 21.42 15.16 -6.69
C SER A 264 21.88 16.08 -5.56
N VAL A 265 21.56 15.74 -4.31
CA VAL A 265 22.01 16.44 -3.11
C VAL A 265 23.03 15.59 -2.35
N PRO A 266 23.88 16.20 -1.52
CA PRO A 266 24.77 15.47 -0.62
C PRO A 266 24.04 14.55 0.36
N ASP A 267 24.72 13.51 0.84
CA ASP A 267 24.16 12.52 1.76
C ASP A 267 23.75 13.06 3.13
N ASP A 268 24.34 14.17 3.57
CA ASP A 268 23.98 14.88 4.80
C ASP A 268 22.82 15.88 4.60
N HIS A 269 22.34 16.04 3.37
CA HIS A 269 21.21 16.89 3.05
C HIS A 269 19.88 16.17 3.35
N PRO A 270 18.90 16.79 4.03
CA PRO A 270 17.66 16.11 4.41
C PRO A 270 16.90 15.45 3.25
N LEU A 271 16.90 16.07 2.06
CA LEU A 271 16.27 15.54 0.85
C LEU A 271 16.93 14.26 0.29
N ALA A 272 18.13 13.89 0.74
CA ALA A 272 18.76 12.61 0.41
C ALA A 272 18.12 11.43 1.15
N HIS A 273 17.26 11.70 2.14
CA HIS A 273 16.61 10.70 2.96
C HIS A 273 15.10 10.65 2.65
N PRO A 274 14.46 9.47 2.71
CA PRO A 274 13.04 9.34 2.38
C PRO A 274 12.13 9.80 3.50
N LYS A 275 10.88 10.10 3.13
CA LYS A 275 9.79 10.24 4.08
C LYS A 275 9.03 8.93 4.18
N VAL A 276 8.61 8.59 5.39
CA VAL A 276 7.59 7.57 5.66
C VAL A 276 6.36 8.31 6.16
N GLY A 277 5.24 8.16 5.49
CA GLY A 277 4.04 8.95 5.77
C GLY A 277 2.74 8.20 5.50
N ALA A 278 1.66 8.74 6.04
CA ALA A 278 0.30 8.27 5.80
C ALA A 278 -0.57 9.46 5.39
N SER A 279 -1.40 9.26 4.36
CA SER A 279 -2.25 10.31 3.80
C SER A 279 -3.70 9.85 3.66
N LEU A 280 -4.65 10.72 3.99
CA LEU A 280 -6.09 10.48 3.79
C LEU A 280 -6.42 10.28 2.30
N GLN A 281 -7.20 9.26 1.97
CA GLN A 281 -7.72 9.04 0.62
C GLN A 281 -9.22 9.31 0.58
N ALA A 282 -9.61 10.59 0.63
CA ALA A 282 -11.02 10.98 0.73
C ALA A 282 -11.89 10.49 -0.45
N SER A 283 -11.29 10.22 -1.61
CA SER A 283 -11.99 9.64 -2.77
C SER A 283 -12.36 8.16 -2.61
N LEU A 284 -11.87 7.50 -1.56
CA LEU A 284 -12.14 6.10 -1.24
C LEU A 284 -13.07 5.94 -0.03
N LEU A 285 -13.65 7.04 0.44
CA LEU A 285 -14.75 6.99 1.40
C LEU A 285 -15.99 6.44 0.70
N ASP A 286 -16.85 5.77 1.46
CA ASP A 286 -18.17 5.36 0.98
C ASP A 286 -19.00 6.61 0.61
N ASP A 287 -19.96 6.47 -0.32
CA ASP A 287 -20.68 7.59 -0.94
C ASP A 287 -21.40 8.51 0.07
N ASP A 288 -21.79 8.00 1.25
CA ASP A 288 -22.46 8.73 2.32
C ASP A 288 -21.50 9.23 3.43
N GLU A 289 -20.23 8.88 3.35
CA GLU A 289 -19.22 9.27 4.32
C GLU A 289 -18.50 10.57 3.93
N THR A 290 -18.06 11.31 4.96
CA THR A 290 -17.27 12.53 4.76
C THR A 290 -16.47 12.78 6.03
N VAL A 291 -15.16 12.97 5.91
CA VAL A 291 -14.33 13.42 7.03
C VAL A 291 -14.65 14.88 7.31
N ARG A 292 -15.40 15.14 8.39
CA ARG A 292 -15.80 16.51 8.74
C ARG A 292 -14.65 17.21 9.44
N TRP A 293 -14.69 18.54 9.43
CA TRP A 293 -13.72 19.36 10.17
C TRP A 293 -13.68 19.01 11.67
N ARG A 294 -14.83 18.68 12.26
CA ARG A 294 -14.93 18.24 13.66
C ARG A 294 -14.21 16.91 13.95
N ASP A 295 -13.89 16.12 12.92
CA ASP A 295 -13.23 14.83 13.05
C ASP A 295 -11.69 14.97 12.90
N LEU A 296 -11.17 16.21 12.90
CA LEU A 296 -9.75 16.51 12.68
C LEU A 296 -8.83 15.77 13.66
N ASP A 297 -9.17 15.74 14.95
CA ASP A 297 -8.36 15.07 15.98
C ASP A 297 -8.29 13.55 15.74
N ARG A 298 -9.42 12.96 15.32
CA ARG A 298 -9.47 11.54 14.95
C ARG A 298 -8.60 11.28 13.73
N LEU A 299 -8.73 12.10 12.68
CA LEU A 299 -7.93 11.99 11.48
C LEU A 299 -6.44 12.04 11.80
N GLN A 300 -6.01 13.04 12.56
CA GLN A 300 -4.62 13.18 12.96
C GLN A 300 -4.14 11.96 13.76
N ARG A 301 -4.92 11.48 14.72
CA ARG A 301 -4.58 10.31 15.52
C ARG A 301 -4.44 9.04 14.66
N GLU A 302 -5.36 8.81 13.73
CA GLU A 302 -5.30 7.65 12.84
C GLU A 302 -4.07 7.71 11.91
N LEU A 303 -3.77 8.88 11.33
CA LEU A 303 -2.58 9.06 10.49
C LEU A 303 -1.29 8.87 11.29
N ASP A 304 -1.22 9.46 12.49
CA ASP A 304 -0.03 9.37 13.34
C ASP A 304 0.22 7.93 13.79
N GLN A 305 -0.83 7.23 14.26
CA GLN A 305 -0.72 5.83 14.66
C GLN A 305 -0.32 4.93 13.49
N THR A 306 -0.82 5.22 12.27
CA THR A 306 -0.44 4.48 11.05
C THR A 306 1.07 4.56 10.81
N VAL A 307 1.62 5.79 10.76
CA VAL A 307 3.05 5.99 10.51
C VAL A 307 3.90 5.37 11.61
N LEU A 308 3.54 5.58 12.88
CA LEU A 308 4.28 5.01 14.01
C LEU A 308 4.26 3.48 14.01
N SER A 309 3.12 2.86 13.70
CA SER A 309 3.01 1.39 13.65
C SER A 309 3.83 0.81 12.50
N VAL A 310 3.81 1.45 11.32
CA VAL A 310 4.62 1.02 10.15
C VAL A 310 6.11 1.14 10.44
N LEU A 311 6.54 2.23 11.09
CA LEU A 311 7.95 2.38 11.50
C LEU A 311 8.34 1.32 12.53
N ALA A 312 7.50 1.08 13.55
CA ALA A 312 7.77 0.10 14.59
C ALA A 312 7.80 -1.34 14.04
N ASP A 313 6.88 -1.69 13.14
CA ASP A 313 6.80 -3.00 12.49
C ASP A 313 8.03 -3.27 11.61
N ALA A 314 8.51 -2.25 10.90
CA ALA A 314 9.79 -2.27 10.18
C ALA A 314 11.03 -2.32 11.11
N GLY A 315 10.85 -2.33 12.43
CA GLY A 315 11.93 -2.40 13.42
C GLY A 315 12.66 -1.08 13.67
N LEU A 316 12.12 0.07 13.22
CA LEU A 316 12.68 1.38 13.52
C LEU A 316 12.30 1.78 14.94
N ASP A 317 13.28 2.26 15.71
CA ASP A 317 13.04 2.81 17.04
C ASP A 317 12.25 4.12 16.93
N VAL A 318 10.95 4.05 17.20
CA VAL A 318 10.03 5.20 17.22
C VAL A 318 10.18 6.05 18.48
N ALA A 319 10.98 5.63 19.45
CA ALA A 319 11.18 6.31 20.73
C ALA A 319 12.68 6.50 21.04
N PRO A 320 13.48 7.05 20.10
CA PRO A 320 14.92 7.07 20.23
C PRO A 320 15.36 7.87 21.45
N SER A 321 16.29 7.28 22.21
CA SER A 321 16.92 7.93 23.36
C SER A 321 18.18 8.68 22.93
N ASP A 322 18.53 9.76 23.64
CA ASP A 322 19.81 10.48 23.49
C ASP A 322 20.07 11.14 22.11
N GLY A 323 19.03 11.42 21.33
CA GLY A 323 19.16 12.14 20.05
C GLY A 323 19.79 11.32 18.92
N HIS A 324 20.04 10.03 19.16
CA HIS A 324 20.53 9.07 18.17
C HIS A 324 19.37 8.14 17.79
N GLY A 325 18.70 8.45 16.67
CA GLY A 325 17.55 7.68 16.19
C GLY A 325 17.57 7.49 14.68
N PRO A 326 16.67 6.67 14.13
CA PRO A 326 16.60 6.38 12.70
C PRO A 326 16.01 7.54 11.88
N PHE A 327 15.97 8.76 12.42
CA PHE A 327 15.30 9.92 11.85
C PHE A 327 16.26 11.07 11.56
N VAL A 328 15.96 11.83 10.52
CA VAL A 328 16.75 12.99 10.09
C VAL A 328 15.86 14.23 10.10
N ALA A 329 16.28 15.29 10.79
CA ALA A 329 15.56 16.56 10.79
C ALA A 329 15.55 17.19 9.38
N ASP A 330 14.49 17.92 9.06
CA ASP A 330 14.42 18.78 7.89
C ASP A 330 13.85 20.16 8.23
N ALA A 331 13.51 20.98 7.22
CA ALA A 331 13.00 22.33 7.44
C ALA A 331 11.67 22.38 8.21
N TYR A 332 10.90 21.29 8.24
CA TYR A 332 9.55 21.21 8.79
C TYR A 332 9.32 20.02 9.73
N PHE A 333 10.29 19.13 9.86
CA PHE A 333 10.28 17.97 10.74
C PHE A 333 11.47 17.99 11.70
N GLU A 334 11.18 17.95 12.99
CA GLU A 334 12.15 17.77 14.06
C GLU A 334 11.87 16.42 14.74
N PRO A 335 12.84 15.50 14.86
CA PRO A 335 12.65 14.19 15.48
C PRO A 335 12.59 14.28 17.02
N ALA A 336 11.79 15.19 17.55
CA ALA A 336 11.52 15.31 18.98
C ALA A 336 10.66 14.16 19.47
N VAL A 337 10.90 13.67 20.69
CA VAL A 337 10.16 12.55 21.28
C VAL A 337 9.32 13.05 22.46
N ASP A 338 8.02 12.77 22.45
CA ASP A 338 7.11 13.14 23.54
C ASP A 338 6.00 12.11 23.76
N GLU A 339 5.10 12.39 24.71
CA GLU A 339 3.95 11.53 25.05
C GLU A 339 2.65 12.00 24.38
N GLY A 340 2.74 12.88 23.37
CA GLY A 340 1.58 13.48 22.71
C GLY A 340 1.00 12.60 21.59
N GLY A 341 1.81 11.69 21.04
CA GLY A 341 1.41 10.77 19.97
C GLY A 341 0.62 9.54 20.45
N PRO A 342 -0.14 8.88 19.57
CA PRO A 342 -0.74 7.58 19.86
C PRO A 342 0.34 6.50 19.96
N ASP A 343 0.09 5.47 20.77
CA ASP A 343 0.98 4.31 20.82
C ASP A 343 0.88 3.52 19.49
N PRO A 344 2.02 3.06 18.92
CA PRO A 344 1.99 2.17 17.77
C PRO A 344 1.29 0.86 18.14
N ILE A 345 0.67 0.22 17.15
CA ILE A 345 0.06 -1.10 17.29
C ILE A 345 0.85 -2.11 16.45
N GLY A 346 0.86 -3.37 16.87
CA GLY A 346 1.33 -4.44 16.00
C GLY A 346 0.38 -4.58 14.82
N LEU A 347 0.92 -4.63 13.61
CA LEU A 347 0.11 -4.86 12.42
C LEU A 347 -0.25 -6.35 12.39
N ASP A 348 -1.54 -6.71 12.33
CA ASP A 348 -2.01 -8.11 12.30
C ASP A 348 -1.83 -8.72 10.89
N LEU A 349 -0.60 -8.64 10.35
CA LEU A 349 -0.27 -9.07 8.98
C LEU A 349 0.17 -10.54 8.96
N THR A 350 0.87 -10.99 10.01
CA THR A 350 1.42 -12.35 10.14
C THR A 350 0.33 -13.43 10.22
N ARG A 351 -0.86 -13.10 10.73
CA ARG A 351 -1.94 -14.08 10.91
C ARG A 351 -2.63 -14.43 9.59
N VAL A 352 -2.68 -13.50 8.64
CA VAL A 352 -3.24 -13.71 7.31
C VAL A 352 -2.30 -14.58 6.48
N GLU A 353 -1.01 -14.23 6.42
CA GLU A 353 0.03 -14.97 5.71
C GLU A 353 0.14 -16.44 6.17
N GLN A 354 0.28 -16.69 7.48
CA GLN A 354 0.38 -18.05 8.03
C GLN A 354 -0.89 -18.88 7.84
N SER A 355 -2.07 -18.25 7.84
CA SER A 355 -3.33 -18.95 7.61
C SER A 355 -3.46 -19.41 6.15
N GLN A 356 -3.00 -18.59 5.20
CA GLN A 356 -3.08 -18.90 3.77
C GLN A 356 -2.00 -19.87 3.32
N GLU A 357 -0.77 -19.71 3.82
CA GLU A 357 0.33 -20.66 3.57
C GLU A 357 -0.01 -22.06 4.13
N SER A 358 -0.55 -22.14 5.36
CA SER A 358 -0.95 -23.42 5.96
C SER A 358 -2.07 -24.14 5.19
N VAL A 359 -2.97 -23.40 4.55
CA VAL A 359 -4.05 -23.98 3.75
C VAL A 359 -3.52 -24.54 2.44
N VAL A 360 -2.66 -23.81 1.72
CA VAL A 360 -2.06 -24.31 0.47
C VAL A 360 -1.13 -25.49 0.74
N VAL A 361 -0.25 -25.40 1.74
CA VAL A 361 0.67 -26.48 2.11
C VAL A 361 -0.09 -27.75 2.49
N ARG A 362 -1.23 -27.65 3.19
CA ARG A 362 -2.07 -28.81 3.54
C ARG A 362 -2.63 -29.52 2.32
N HIS A 363 -3.21 -28.78 1.38
CA HIS A 363 -3.80 -29.36 0.17
C HIS A 363 -2.75 -29.92 -0.80
N LEU A 364 -1.57 -29.31 -0.86
CA LEU A 364 -0.44 -29.85 -1.62
C LEU A 364 0.14 -31.12 -0.98
N ALA A 365 0.24 -31.16 0.35
CA ALA A 365 0.72 -32.34 1.09
C ALA A 365 -0.25 -33.53 1.03
N ASP A 366 -1.56 -33.27 1.06
CA ASP A 366 -2.60 -34.31 0.96
C ASP A 366 -2.80 -34.83 -0.48
N GLY A 367 -2.28 -34.10 -1.47
CA GLY A 367 -2.35 -34.43 -2.89
C GLY A 367 -3.67 -34.03 -3.55
N LEU A 368 -3.58 -33.38 -4.72
CA LEU A 368 -4.75 -32.96 -5.48
C LEU A 368 -5.15 -34.01 -6.53
N SER A 369 -6.46 -34.26 -6.66
CA SER A 369 -6.99 -35.08 -7.75
C SER A 369 -6.85 -34.38 -9.11
N PRO A 370 -6.89 -35.11 -10.24
CA PRO A 370 -6.74 -34.51 -11.56
C PRO A 370 -7.74 -33.38 -11.86
N VAL A 371 -8.99 -33.52 -11.40
CA VAL A 371 -10.04 -32.50 -11.60
C VAL A 371 -9.83 -31.27 -10.71
N GLN A 372 -9.28 -31.48 -9.51
CA GLN A 372 -8.84 -30.37 -8.66
C GLN A 372 -7.68 -29.63 -9.32
N TRP A 373 -6.73 -30.35 -9.93
CA TRP A 373 -5.60 -29.73 -10.60
C TRP A 373 -5.99 -28.88 -11.79
N GLU A 374 -6.79 -29.45 -12.69
CA GLU A 374 -7.35 -28.76 -13.86
C GLU A 374 -8.15 -27.51 -13.47
N ALA A 375 -8.92 -27.59 -12.38
CA ALA A 375 -9.67 -26.45 -11.87
C ALA A 375 -8.75 -25.35 -11.32
N MET A 376 -7.70 -25.70 -10.58
CA MET A 376 -6.72 -24.72 -10.08
C MET A 376 -5.91 -24.09 -11.21
N GLU A 377 -5.49 -24.86 -12.21
CA GLU A 377 -4.77 -24.35 -13.40
C GLU A 377 -5.62 -23.31 -14.15
N THR A 378 -6.91 -23.58 -14.37
CA THR A 378 -7.82 -22.61 -14.99
C THR A 378 -7.99 -21.36 -14.13
N LEU A 379 -8.19 -21.51 -12.81
CA LEU A 379 -8.39 -20.37 -11.92
C LEU A 379 -7.15 -19.47 -11.79
N VAL A 380 -5.95 -20.06 -11.83
CA VAL A 380 -4.66 -19.36 -11.84
C VAL A 380 -4.43 -18.65 -13.19
N THR A 381 -4.66 -19.34 -14.31
CA THR A 381 -4.35 -18.85 -15.66
C THR A 381 -5.31 -17.74 -16.12
N ASP A 382 -6.61 -17.92 -15.88
CA ASP A 382 -7.62 -16.95 -16.30
C ASP A 382 -7.70 -15.76 -15.34
N GLY A 383 -7.09 -15.90 -14.15
CA GLY A 383 -6.93 -14.82 -13.17
C GLY A 383 -8.25 -14.10 -12.91
N GLY A 384 -9.39 -14.80 -12.89
CA GLY A 384 -10.76 -14.24 -13.04
C GLY A 384 -11.82 -15.04 -12.27
N GLN A 385 -13.05 -14.52 -12.17
CA GLN A 385 -14.20 -15.31 -11.72
C GLN A 385 -14.67 -16.20 -12.87
N VAL A 386 -14.56 -17.52 -12.72
CA VAL A 386 -14.87 -18.48 -13.78
C VAL A 386 -16.14 -19.25 -13.41
N ALA A 387 -17.03 -19.55 -14.37
CA ALA A 387 -18.15 -20.41 -14.05
C ALA A 387 -17.65 -21.87 -13.95
N PRO A 388 -18.14 -22.69 -12.99
CA PRO A 388 -17.79 -24.10 -12.94
C PRO A 388 -18.10 -24.89 -14.22
N ALA A 389 -19.00 -24.38 -15.07
CA ALA A 389 -19.27 -24.93 -16.39
C ALA A 389 -18.13 -24.68 -17.38
N ASP A 390 -17.51 -23.50 -17.34
CA ASP A 390 -16.43 -23.13 -18.25
C ASP A 390 -15.18 -23.98 -17.97
N ILE A 391 -14.85 -24.19 -16.68
CA ILE A 391 -13.77 -25.11 -16.26
C ILE A 391 -14.03 -26.53 -16.79
N ALA A 392 -15.29 -26.97 -16.73
CA ALA A 392 -15.66 -28.30 -17.21
C ALA A 392 -15.52 -28.43 -18.73
N ASP A 393 -15.92 -27.40 -19.46
CA ASP A 393 -15.85 -27.36 -20.93
C ASP A 393 -14.39 -27.31 -21.42
N VAL A 394 -13.53 -26.51 -20.76
CA VAL A 394 -12.10 -26.38 -21.09
C VAL A 394 -11.37 -27.73 -20.96
N HIS A 395 -11.68 -28.50 -19.91
CA HIS A 395 -10.98 -29.76 -19.60
C HIS A 395 -11.75 -31.03 -20.01
N GLY A 396 -12.89 -30.89 -20.70
CA GLY A 396 -13.72 -32.02 -21.12
C GLY A 396 -14.27 -32.85 -19.94
N ARG A 397 -14.56 -32.19 -18.81
CA ARG A 397 -15.09 -32.80 -17.58
C ARG A 397 -16.60 -32.63 -17.46
N HIS A 398 -17.22 -33.41 -16.58
CA HIS A 398 -18.61 -33.20 -16.22
C HIS A 398 -18.72 -32.08 -15.16
N VAL A 399 -19.63 -31.12 -15.34
CA VAL A 399 -19.78 -29.94 -14.46
C VAL A 399 -19.96 -30.33 -12.98
N GLU A 400 -20.70 -31.39 -12.69
CA GLU A 400 -20.87 -31.88 -11.30
C GLU A 400 -19.58 -32.45 -10.69
N SER A 401 -18.65 -32.94 -11.49
CA SER A 401 -17.34 -33.38 -11.00
C SER A 401 -16.46 -32.19 -10.64
N VAL A 402 -16.50 -31.12 -11.44
CA VAL A 402 -15.84 -29.84 -11.13
C VAL A 402 -16.44 -29.22 -9.87
N ARG A 403 -17.77 -29.14 -9.76
CA ARG A 403 -18.43 -28.62 -8.55
C ARG A 403 -18.10 -29.41 -7.29
N ARG A 404 -17.88 -30.72 -7.41
CA ARG A 404 -17.45 -31.58 -6.29
C ARG A 404 -16.00 -31.29 -5.91
N ALA A 405 -15.09 -31.25 -6.88
CA ALA A 405 -13.70 -30.90 -6.66
C ALA A 405 -13.55 -29.51 -5.99
N LEU A 406 -14.31 -28.51 -6.44
CA LEU A 406 -14.34 -27.18 -5.85
C LEU A 406 -14.94 -27.14 -4.43
N ARG A 407 -15.83 -28.09 -4.07
CA ARG A 407 -16.33 -28.22 -2.69
C ARG A 407 -15.30 -28.81 -1.74
N GLU A 408 -14.47 -29.71 -2.25
CA GLU A 408 -13.40 -30.38 -1.49
C GLU A 408 -12.18 -29.46 -1.29
N MET A 409 -12.13 -28.32 -2.00
CA MET A 409 -11.12 -27.28 -1.88
C MET A 409 -11.73 -25.96 -1.35
N ASP A 410 -12.82 -26.00 -0.57
CA ASP A 410 -13.50 -24.77 -0.14
C ASP A 410 -12.63 -23.83 0.71
N ASP A 411 -11.53 -24.34 1.24
CA ASP A 411 -10.52 -23.55 1.92
C ASP A 411 -9.60 -22.76 0.96
N LEU A 412 -9.48 -23.17 -0.30
CA LEU A 412 -8.67 -22.55 -1.37
C LEU A 412 -9.48 -21.71 -2.35
N VAL A 413 -10.77 -22.00 -2.51
CA VAL A 413 -11.64 -21.33 -3.49
C VAL A 413 -12.82 -20.66 -2.83
N GLU A 414 -13.15 -19.46 -3.30
CA GLU A 414 -14.40 -18.78 -2.99
C GLU A 414 -15.45 -19.09 -4.07
N ARG A 415 -16.67 -19.41 -3.64
CA ARG A 415 -17.74 -19.89 -4.51
C ARG A 415 -18.99 -19.06 -4.31
N GLU A 416 -19.38 -18.35 -5.36
CA GLU A 416 -20.71 -17.75 -5.47
C GLU A 416 -21.61 -18.64 -6.33
N TYR A 417 -22.92 -18.39 -6.32
CA TYR A 417 -23.93 -19.29 -6.92
C TYR A 417 -23.63 -19.66 -8.40
N SER A 418 -22.95 -18.78 -9.14
CA SER A 418 -22.62 -18.95 -10.57
C SER A 418 -21.14 -18.82 -10.92
N SER A 419 -20.25 -18.58 -9.95
CA SER A 419 -18.83 -18.31 -10.21
C SER A 419 -17.94 -18.88 -9.11
N VAL A 420 -16.69 -19.14 -9.48
CA VAL A 420 -15.64 -19.57 -8.57
C VAL A 420 -14.36 -18.77 -8.85
N SER A 421 -13.64 -18.43 -7.79
CA SER A 421 -12.31 -17.83 -7.84
C SER A 421 -11.42 -18.41 -6.75
N LEU A 422 -10.10 -18.22 -6.89
CA LEU A 422 -9.19 -18.45 -5.77
C LEU A 422 -9.49 -17.47 -4.64
N ARG A 423 -9.28 -17.94 -3.41
CA ARG A 423 -9.58 -17.18 -2.19
C ARG A 423 -8.62 -16.01 -1.96
N SER A 424 -7.44 -15.99 -2.57
CA SER A 424 -6.54 -14.84 -2.58
C SER A 424 -5.54 -14.90 -3.74
N GLU A 425 -4.91 -13.79 -4.07
CA GLU A 425 -3.83 -13.72 -5.08
C GLU A 425 -2.54 -14.37 -4.56
N TYR A 426 -2.27 -14.31 -3.25
CA TYR A 426 -1.18 -15.09 -2.64
C TYR A 426 -1.42 -16.61 -2.76
N VAL A 427 -2.66 -17.09 -2.56
CA VAL A 427 -3.04 -18.48 -2.89
C VAL A 427 -2.85 -18.74 -4.38
N ALA A 428 -3.15 -17.76 -5.25
CA ALA A 428 -2.89 -17.89 -6.69
C ALA A 428 -1.40 -18.00 -7.02
N GLU A 429 -0.53 -17.19 -6.41
CA GLU A 429 0.92 -17.27 -6.61
C GLU A 429 1.50 -18.57 -6.08
N MET A 430 1.11 -19.00 -4.87
CA MET A 430 1.58 -20.28 -4.32
C MET A 430 1.08 -21.48 -5.11
N VAL A 431 -0.17 -21.45 -5.57
CA VAL A 431 -0.71 -22.49 -6.45
C VAL A 431 -0.04 -22.44 -7.81
N HIS A 432 0.20 -21.25 -8.39
CA HIS A 432 0.94 -21.09 -9.64
C HIS A 432 2.34 -21.69 -9.51
N ALA A 433 3.08 -21.35 -8.46
CA ALA A 433 4.40 -21.91 -8.17
C ALA A 433 4.36 -23.44 -8.01
N ALA A 434 3.35 -23.96 -7.29
CA ALA A 434 3.18 -25.41 -7.10
C ALA A 434 2.77 -26.15 -8.39
N VAL A 435 1.91 -25.54 -9.22
CA VAL A 435 1.50 -26.06 -10.54
C VAL A 435 2.68 -26.04 -11.50
N ASP A 436 3.46 -24.96 -11.53
CA ASP A 436 4.68 -24.86 -12.34
C ASP A 436 5.73 -25.87 -11.89
N GLU A 437 5.97 -26.00 -10.58
CA GLU A 437 6.90 -27.00 -10.05
C GLU A 437 6.45 -28.44 -10.37
N ALA A 438 5.14 -28.71 -10.29
CA ALA A 438 4.56 -29.99 -10.67
C ALA A 438 4.65 -30.24 -12.18
N ARG A 439 4.47 -29.20 -13.01
CA ARG A 439 4.62 -29.25 -14.47
C ARG A 439 6.06 -29.50 -14.88
N GLU A 440 7.00 -28.78 -14.29
CA GLU A 440 8.43 -29.03 -14.45
C GLU A 440 8.81 -30.42 -13.95
N GLY A 441 8.17 -30.91 -12.87
CA GLY A 441 8.32 -32.26 -12.37
C GLY A 441 7.81 -33.33 -13.36
N LEU A 442 6.68 -33.07 -14.02
CA LEU A 442 6.12 -33.93 -15.06
C LEU A 442 6.98 -33.91 -16.33
N GLU A 443 7.48 -32.75 -16.76
CA GLU A 443 8.42 -32.62 -17.87
C GLU A 443 9.74 -33.35 -17.57
N ARG A 444 10.27 -33.20 -16.35
CA ARG A 444 11.43 -33.97 -15.86
C ARG A 444 11.14 -35.48 -15.80
N ALA A 445 9.93 -35.89 -15.45
CA ALA A 445 9.51 -37.29 -15.44
C ALA A 445 9.34 -37.85 -16.86
N VAL A 446 8.83 -37.06 -17.81
CA VAL A 446 8.75 -37.42 -19.23
C VAL A 446 10.14 -37.52 -19.84
N ASP A 447 11.04 -36.59 -19.53
CA ASP A 447 12.46 -36.65 -19.92
C ASP A 447 13.17 -37.84 -19.28
N ALA A 448 12.86 -38.16 -18.02
CA ALA A 448 13.34 -39.36 -17.36
C ALA A 448 12.75 -40.64 -17.99
N THR A 449 11.51 -40.60 -18.48
CA THR A 449 10.87 -41.71 -19.20
C THR A 449 11.48 -41.90 -20.59
N ALA A 450 11.82 -40.81 -21.28
CA ALA A 450 12.57 -40.84 -22.53
C ALA A 450 13.99 -41.40 -22.32
N LYS A 451 14.68 -40.98 -21.25
CA LYS A 451 15.96 -41.56 -20.82
C LYS A 451 15.84 -43.02 -20.37
N ALA A 452 14.72 -43.41 -19.76
CA ALA A 452 14.43 -44.79 -19.38
C ALA A 452 14.13 -45.68 -20.60
N MET A 453 13.50 -45.14 -21.65
CA MET A 453 13.34 -45.82 -22.94
C MET A 453 14.69 -46.00 -23.66
N GLU A 454 15.59 -45.00 -23.60
CA GLU A 454 16.99 -45.15 -24.05
C GLU A 454 17.79 -46.16 -23.20
N ALA A 455 17.50 -46.28 -21.91
CA ALA A 455 18.10 -47.27 -21.03
C ALA A 455 17.56 -48.69 -21.26
N ALA A 456 16.29 -48.81 -21.69
CA ALA A 456 15.66 -50.08 -22.05
C ALA A 456 16.31 -50.71 -23.31
N GLU A 457 16.82 -49.91 -24.25
CA GLU A 457 17.64 -50.41 -25.38
C GLU A 457 19.02 -50.96 -24.95
N ARG A 458 19.43 -50.75 -23.69
CA ARG A 458 20.73 -51.20 -23.13
C ARG A 458 20.62 -52.27 -22.03
N GLY A 459 19.44 -52.86 -21.83
CA GLY A 459 19.27 -54.10 -21.07
C GLY A 459 19.57 -53.97 -19.56
N LEU A 460 18.71 -53.25 -18.84
CA LEU A 460 18.68 -53.24 -17.37
C LEU A 460 17.26 -53.56 -16.88
N GLU A 461 17.16 -54.41 -15.84
CA GLU A 461 15.91 -54.99 -15.34
C GLU A 461 14.95 -53.96 -14.72
N GLU A 462 13.65 -54.28 -14.81
CA GLU A 462 12.47 -53.50 -14.40
C GLU A 462 12.48 -53.00 -12.94
N THR A 463 13.28 -53.63 -12.07
CA THR A 463 13.46 -53.30 -10.65
C THR A 463 14.35 -52.07 -10.38
N MET A 464 15.25 -51.70 -11.31
CA MET A 464 16.10 -50.51 -11.17
C MET A 464 15.33 -49.20 -11.40
N SER A 465 14.19 -49.27 -12.09
CA SER A 465 13.36 -48.11 -12.46
C SER A 465 12.80 -47.37 -11.25
N ALA A 466 12.43 -48.07 -10.17
CA ALA A 466 11.91 -47.43 -8.95
C ALA A 466 12.98 -46.59 -8.24
N PHE A 467 14.23 -47.08 -8.22
CA PHE A 467 15.36 -46.36 -7.62
C PHE A 467 15.80 -45.17 -8.47
N ILE A 468 15.81 -45.31 -9.80
CA ILE A 468 16.07 -44.20 -10.73
C ILE A 468 14.97 -43.12 -10.63
N ALA A 469 13.69 -43.52 -10.51
CA ALA A 469 12.58 -42.59 -10.36
C ALA A 469 12.65 -41.82 -9.03
N TRP A 470 13.04 -42.48 -7.94
CA TRP A 470 13.35 -41.82 -6.68
C TRP A 470 14.52 -40.83 -6.86
N ALA A 471 15.63 -41.26 -7.46
CA ALA A 471 16.78 -40.39 -7.67
C ALA A 471 16.43 -39.13 -8.49
N ALA A 472 15.63 -39.29 -9.54
CA ALA A 472 15.12 -38.17 -10.35
C ALA A 472 14.21 -37.21 -9.56
N ARG A 473 13.31 -37.74 -8.73
CA ARG A 473 12.40 -36.94 -7.87
C ARG A 473 13.17 -36.07 -6.87
N HIS A 474 14.25 -36.61 -6.29
CA HIS A 474 15.04 -35.94 -5.26
C HIS A 474 16.27 -35.20 -5.84
N GLY A 475 16.40 -35.09 -7.17
CA GLY A 475 17.52 -34.40 -7.81
C GLY A 475 18.89 -35.03 -7.55
N VAL A 476 18.92 -36.36 -7.39
CA VAL A 476 20.12 -37.15 -7.07
C VAL A 476 20.71 -37.74 -8.36
N ASP A 477 21.97 -37.40 -8.65
CA ASP A 477 22.74 -38.05 -9.73
C ASP A 477 23.47 -39.28 -9.17
N VAL A 478 23.16 -40.45 -9.74
CA VAL A 478 23.68 -41.75 -9.31
C VAL A 478 24.73 -42.21 -10.32
N ASP A 479 25.97 -42.27 -9.86
CA ASP A 479 27.10 -42.79 -10.64
C ASP A 479 27.47 -44.19 -10.11
N ASP A 480 27.14 -45.22 -10.91
CA ASP A 480 27.38 -46.64 -10.59
C ASP A 480 28.02 -47.37 -11.78
N ALA A 481 29.21 -46.91 -12.18
CA ALA A 481 30.02 -47.65 -13.16
C ALA A 481 30.43 -49.02 -12.60
N ARG A 482 30.32 -50.08 -13.43
CA ARG A 482 30.66 -51.45 -13.02
C ARG A 482 32.09 -51.50 -12.47
N ASP A 483 32.23 -52.04 -11.25
CA ASP A 483 33.44 -52.11 -10.41
C ASP A 483 33.90 -50.83 -9.68
N ALA A 484 33.11 -49.75 -9.68
CA ALA A 484 33.35 -48.56 -8.85
C ALA A 484 32.39 -48.49 -7.64
N ARG A 485 32.82 -47.78 -6.59
CA ARG A 485 31.99 -47.49 -5.41
C ARG A 485 30.88 -46.51 -5.78
N MET A 486 29.61 -46.92 -5.63
CA MET A 486 28.43 -46.10 -5.94
C MET A 486 28.52 -44.71 -5.30
N THR A 487 28.23 -43.67 -6.10
CA THR A 487 28.23 -42.28 -5.62
C THR A 487 26.87 -41.64 -5.82
N LEU A 488 26.28 -41.10 -4.75
CA LEU A 488 25.04 -40.32 -4.73
C LEU A 488 25.41 -38.83 -4.67
N ARG A 489 25.07 -38.06 -5.70
CA ARG A 489 25.37 -36.62 -5.77
C ARG A 489 24.08 -35.83 -5.57
N PHE A 490 24.05 -35.03 -4.52
CA PHE A 490 22.93 -34.15 -4.19
C PHE A 490 23.26 -32.73 -4.63
N ASN A 491 22.28 -32.03 -5.20
CA ASN A 491 22.40 -30.61 -5.53
C ASN A 491 22.22 -29.70 -4.31
N ALA A 492 21.69 -30.23 -3.19
CA ALA A 492 21.51 -29.49 -1.94
C ALA A 492 22.85 -29.23 -1.21
N THR A 493 22.95 -28.06 -0.57
CA THR A 493 24.15 -27.57 0.15
C THR A 493 24.12 -27.86 1.66
N VAL A 494 22.98 -28.27 2.24
CA VAL A 494 22.84 -28.50 3.68
C VAL A 494 22.62 -29.99 3.98
N ALA A 495 23.40 -30.53 4.92
CA ALA A 495 23.41 -31.97 5.24
C ALA A 495 22.15 -32.46 5.97
N SER A 496 21.40 -31.58 6.66
CA SER A 496 20.14 -31.94 7.34
C SER A 496 19.06 -32.39 6.36
N ASP A 497 19.00 -31.74 5.19
CA ASP A 497 17.95 -31.94 4.18
C ASP A 497 18.22 -33.21 3.34
N VAL A 498 19.49 -33.60 3.27
CA VAL A 498 19.96 -34.80 2.56
C VAL A 498 19.74 -36.08 3.37
N GLY A 499 19.73 -35.98 4.71
CA GLY A 499 19.64 -37.15 5.59
C GLY A 499 18.32 -37.93 5.47
N GLU A 500 17.20 -37.23 5.31
CA GLU A 500 15.88 -37.84 5.11
C GLU A 500 15.78 -38.53 3.75
N SER A 501 16.25 -37.86 2.70
CA SER A 501 16.33 -38.41 1.35
C SER A 501 17.18 -39.69 1.29
N ILE A 502 18.35 -39.72 1.94
CA ILE A 502 19.20 -40.93 2.00
C ILE A 502 18.47 -42.11 2.66
N ARG A 503 17.67 -41.86 3.72
CA ARG A 503 16.89 -42.91 4.40
C ARG A 503 15.72 -43.42 3.56
N GLU A 504 15.10 -42.54 2.77
CA GLU A 504 14.07 -42.93 1.81
C GLU A 504 14.67 -43.72 0.65
N GLY A 505 15.76 -43.24 0.05
CA GLY A 505 16.47 -43.92 -1.03
C GLY A 505 17.00 -45.29 -0.62
N PHE A 506 17.43 -45.45 0.64
CA PHE A 506 17.81 -46.75 1.19
C PHE A 506 16.63 -47.72 1.25
N ARG A 507 15.43 -47.26 1.65
CA ARG A 507 14.21 -48.09 1.65
C ARG A 507 13.82 -48.50 0.23
N VAL A 508 13.80 -47.55 -0.71
CA VAL A 508 13.52 -47.83 -2.13
C VAL A 508 14.53 -48.84 -2.71
N TRP A 509 15.81 -48.69 -2.37
CA TRP A 509 16.87 -49.62 -2.78
C TRP A 509 16.67 -51.03 -2.23
N THR A 510 16.35 -51.17 -0.94
CA THR A 510 16.12 -52.49 -0.33
C THR A 510 14.82 -53.13 -0.79
N ASP A 511 13.76 -52.34 -0.99
CA ASP A 511 12.46 -52.82 -1.49
C ASP A 511 12.56 -53.28 -2.94
N ALA A 512 13.49 -52.72 -3.72
CA ALA A 512 13.86 -53.18 -5.05
C ALA A 512 14.71 -54.46 -5.05
N GLY A 513 14.99 -55.06 -3.89
CA GLY A 513 15.75 -56.31 -3.75
C GLY A 513 17.27 -56.16 -3.94
N MET A 514 17.78 -54.92 -3.91
CA MET A 514 19.19 -54.64 -4.16
C MET A 514 20.06 -54.89 -2.91
N PRO A 515 21.36 -55.22 -3.05
CA PRO A 515 22.22 -55.50 -1.91
C PRO A 515 22.37 -54.30 -0.98
N GLU A 516 21.87 -54.44 0.25
CA GLU A 516 21.88 -53.42 1.30
C GLU A 516 23.27 -52.84 1.55
N GLN A 517 24.27 -53.72 1.60
CA GLN A 517 25.66 -53.37 1.87
C GLN A 517 26.22 -52.38 0.85
N ARG A 518 25.82 -52.50 -0.43
CA ARG A 518 26.27 -51.61 -1.50
C ARG A 518 25.77 -50.17 -1.32
N TYR A 519 24.55 -49.99 -0.80
CA TYR A 519 24.01 -48.67 -0.51
C TYR A 519 24.64 -48.05 0.74
N ARG A 520 24.85 -48.84 1.81
CA ARG A 520 25.52 -48.37 3.03
C ARG A 520 26.96 -47.93 2.76
N GLU A 521 27.62 -48.62 1.83
CA GLU A 521 28.96 -48.28 1.37
C GLU A 521 28.95 -47.15 0.33
N ALA A 522 27.82 -46.56 -0.07
CA ALA A 522 27.82 -45.48 -1.05
C ALA A 522 28.53 -44.22 -0.54
N ARG A 523 29.15 -43.49 -1.47
CA ARG A 523 29.72 -42.17 -1.22
C ARG A 523 28.67 -41.10 -1.50
N VAL A 524 28.50 -40.15 -0.59
CA VAL A 524 27.59 -39.01 -0.75
C VAL A 524 28.40 -37.77 -1.09
N ARG A 525 28.04 -37.05 -2.14
CA ARG A 525 28.63 -35.75 -2.51
C ARG A 525 27.54 -34.68 -2.44
N PHE A 526 27.82 -33.57 -1.77
CA PHE A 526 26.91 -32.43 -1.62
C PHE A 526 27.16 -31.35 -2.67
N GLY A 527 26.23 -30.39 -2.79
CA GLY A 527 26.32 -29.30 -3.75
C GLY A 527 27.50 -28.37 -3.53
N ASP A 528 28.03 -28.29 -2.30
CA ASP A 528 29.24 -27.55 -1.95
C ASP A 528 30.56 -28.30 -2.28
N GLY A 529 30.45 -29.52 -2.82
CA GLY A 529 31.58 -30.39 -3.16
C GLY A 529 32.10 -31.24 -2.00
N SER A 530 31.55 -31.10 -0.79
CA SER A 530 31.91 -31.93 0.35
C SER A 530 31.48 -33.39 0.15
N ILE A 531 32.14 -34.31 0.86
CA ILE A 531 31.95 -35.76 0.70
C ILE A 531 31.71 -36.41 2.06
N SER A 532 30.73 -37.31 2.11
CA SER A 532 30.43 -38.17 3.26
C SER A 532 30.16 -39.61 2.81
N ASP A 533 29.86 -40.49 3.75
CA ASP A 533 29.44 -41.86 3.49
C ASP A 533 27.96 -42.03 3.87
N ALA A 534 27.21 -42.79 3.07
CA ALA A 534 25.77 -42.98 3.26
C ALA A 534 25.43 -43.58 4.64
N TRP A 535 26.23 -44.52 5.15
CA TRP A 535 26.01 -45.14 6.45
C TRP A 535 25.92 -44.15 7.63
N ARG A 536 26.56 -42.97 7.53
CA ARG A 536 26.52 -41.96 8.60
C ARG A 536 25.13 -41.36 8.80
N PHE A 537 24.31 -41.33 7.74
CA PHE A 537 22.94 -40.81 7.76
C PHE A 537 21.89 -41.87 8.11
N LEU A 538 22.28 -43.14 8.04
CA LEU A 538 21.43 -44.29 8.33
C LEU A 538 21.51 -44.72 9.81
N ASN A 539 22.54 -44.28 10.55
CA ASN A 539 22.77 -44.66 11.95
C ASN A 539 22.37 -43.59 12.98
N THR A 540 21.94 -42.40 12.56
CA THR A 540 21.36 -41.38 13.46
C THR A 540 19.86 -41.63 13.57
N GLY A 541 19.48 -42.44 14.55
CA GLY A 541 18.12 -42.57 15.06
C GLY A 541 18.01 -41.86 16.40
#